data_AF-A0A961XN91-F1
#
_entry.id   AF-A0A961XN91-F1
#
_cell.length_a   1.000
_cell.length_b   1.000
_cell.length_c   1.000
_cell.angle_alpha   90.00
_cell.angle_beta   90.00
_cell.angle_gamma   90.00
#
_symmetry.space_group_name_H-M   'P 1'
#
loop_
_entity.id
_entity.type
_entity.pdbx_description
1 polymer ?
#
loop_
_entity_poly.entity_id
_entity_poly.type
_entity_poly.pdbx_seq_one_letter_code
_entity_poly.pdbx_strand_id
1 'polypeptide(L)'
;MPVPLIAVWPPLALMAADILLMIPVLVFGYWPLALLLLAGLVILVFDIRGRMADFHNAYRHLSLGRDPARVARSYQFSWCGRVACTHAAWSAGEDKGRAVSHYFESNGYRWFHIFPDKTFSLECPFLTLRFWEITLRGNSRAKEKLEAEFEAPAVTGNVDGTAGDQTTEEQRGKAMDCAA
;
A
#
# COMPACT_ATOMS: atom_id res chain seq x y z
N MET A 1 15.11 -9.55 10.85
CA MET A 1 15.74 -8.72 9.80
C MET A 1 15.56 -7.26 10.19
N PRO A 2 16.60 -6.43 10.22
CA PRO A 2 16.43 -5.01 10.54
C PRO A 2 15.57 -4.35 9.46
N VAL A 3 14.59 -3.54 9.86
CA VAL A 3 13.81 -2.75 8.89
C VAL A 3 14.71 -1.66 8.36
N PRO A 4 14.90 -1.54 7.04
CA PRO A 4 15.69 -0.46 6.51
C PRO A 4 14.93 0.84 6.77
N LEU A 5 15.60 1.87 7.32
CA LEU A 5 14.98 3.17 7.65
C LEU A 5 14.23 3.79 6.48
N ILE A 6 14.68 3.48 5.27
CA ILE A 6 14.03 3.87 4.00
C ILE A 6 12.60 3.30 3.85
N ALA A 7 12.22 2.23 4.54
CA ALA A 7 10.84 1.73 4.52
C ALA A 7 9.85 2.68 5.22
N VAL A 8 10.33 3.55 6.09
CA VAL A 8 9.53 4.49 6.90
C VAL A 8 10.04 5.93 6.80
N TRP A 9 10.86 6.25 5.80
CA TRP A 9 11.37 7.60 5.60
C TRP A 9 10.26 8.66 5.45
N PRO A 10 9.09 8.38 4.85
CA PRO A 10 8.05 9.39 4.69
C PRO A 10 7.56 9.99 6.02
N PRO A 11 7.04 9.20 6.99
CA PRO A 11 6.64 9.77 8.27
C PRO A 11 7.83 10.22 9.12
N LEU A 12 9.04 9.67 8.94
CA LEU A 12 10.25 10.19 9.59
C LEU A 12 10.60 11.62 9.13
N ALA A 13 10.49 11.89 7.82
CA ALA A 13 10.75 13.21 7.26
C ALA A 13 9.73 14.23 7.78
N LEU A 14 8.45 13.85 7.84
CA LEU A 14 7.40 14.68 8.42
C LEU A 14 7.64 14.93 9.92
N MET A 15 8.07 13.91 10.67
CA MET A 15 8.39 14.04 12.10
C MET A 15 9.57 14.98 12.33
N ALA A 16 10.60 14.91 11.49
CA ALA A 16 11.74 15.82 11.55
C ALA A 16 11.32 17.27 11.26
N ALA A 17 10.48 17.49 10.25
CA ALA A 17 9.94 18.81 9.93
C ALA A 17 9.08 19.38 11.07
N ASP A 18 8.25 18.55 11.70
CA ASP A 18 7.42 18.91 12.84
C ASP A 18 8.27 19.35 14.05
N ILE A 19 9.32 18.58 14.39
CA ILE A 19 10.27 18.94 15.45
C ILE A 19 10.99 20.26 15.14
N LEU A 20 11.45 20.45 13.91
CA LEU A 20 12.11 21.68 13.49
C LEU A 20 11.19 22.90 13.60
N LEU A 21 9.91 22.73 13.27
CA LEU A 21 8.90 23.78 13.38
C LEU A 21 8.50 24.06 14.83
N MET A 22 8.58 23.07 15.72
CA MET A 22 8.28 23.24 17.15
C MET A 22 9.21 24.25 17.82
N ILE A 23 10.50 24.30 17.43
CA ILE A 23 11.51 25.18 18.05
C ILE A 23 11.09 26.66 18.03
N PRO A 24 10.86 27.30 16.85
CA PRO A 24 10.44 28.70 16.82
C PRO A 24 9.08 28.91 17.48
N VAL A 25 8.14 27.97 17.35
CA VAL A 25 6.80 28.08 17.94
C VAL A 25 6.85 28.19 19.46
N LEU A 26 7.72 27.40 20.12
CA LEU A 26 7.97 27.49 21.55
C LEU A 26 8.70 28.78 21.93
N VAL A 27 9.71 29.19 21.16
CA VAL A 27 10.48 30.43 21.41
C VAL A 27 9.59 31.67 21.36
N PHE A 28 8.66 31.74 20.40
CA PHE A 28 7.75 32.88 20.24
C PHE A 28 6.47 32.77 21.08
N GLY A 29 6.29 31.70 21.87
CA GLY A 29 5.17 31.56 22.80
C GLY A 29 3.80 31.30 22.15
N TYR A 30 3.77 30.74 20.92
CA TYR A 30 2.52 30.39 20.23
C TYR A 30 1.96 29.04 20.71
N TRP A 31 1.48 29.01 21.95
CA TRP A 31 1.00 27.80 22.63
C TRP A 31 -0.07 26.99 21.86
N PRO A 32 -1.07 27.59 21.19
CA PRO A 32 -2.05 26.81 20.43
C PRO A 32 -1.41 26.01 19.29
N LEU A 33 -0.45 26.61 18.59
CA LEU A 33 0.28 25.93 17.52
C LEU A 33 1.21 24.84 18.09
N ALA A 34 1.84 25.07 19.24
CA ALA A 34 2.65 24.07 19.91
C ALA A 34 1.85 22.79 20.26
N LEU A 35 0.61 22.95 20.72
CA LEU A 35 -0.28 21.81 21.01
C LEU A 35 -0.66 21.03 19.75
N LEU A 36 -0.90 21.73 18.63
CA LEU A 36 -1.18 21.09 17.34
C LEU A 36 0.02 20.30 16.80
N LEU A 37 1.23 20.87 16.89
CA LEU A 37 2.47 20.19 16.52
C LEU A 37 2.72 18.98 17.44
N LEU A 38 2.44 19.09 18.74
CA LEU A 38 2.60 17.96 19.66
C LEU A 38 1.64 16.81 19.32
N ALA A 39 0.40 17.13 18.96
CA ALA A 39 -0.56 16.14 18.47
C ALA A 39 -0.09 15.51 17.14
N GLY A 40 0.45 16.31 16.22
CA GLY A 40 1.07 15.86 14.97
C GLY A 40 2.19 14.84 15.22
N LEU A 41 3.08 15.14 16.17
CA LEU A 41 4.20 14.29 16.53
C LEU A 41 3.74 12.93 17.07
N VAL A 42 2.71 12.92 17.91
CA VAL A 42 2.10 11.68 18.41
C VAL A 42 1.52 10.86 17.24
N ILE A 43 0.80 11.50 16.32
CA ILE A 43 0.23 10.84 15.13
C ILE A 43 1.35 10.22 14.27
N LEU A 44 2.45 10.95 14.07
CA LEU A 44 3.59 10.48 13.26
C LEU A 44 4.32 9.30 13.90
N VAL A 45 4.45 9.27 15.23
CA VAL A 45 4.99 8.11 15.96
C VAL A 45 4.14 6.86 15.71
N PHE A 46 2.81 7.00 15.77
CA PHE A 46 1.91 5.89 15.47
C PHE A 46 1.96 5.48 13.99
N ASP A 47 2.06 6.43 13.06
CA ASP A 47 2.21 6.10 11.63
C ASP A 47 3.50 5.35 11.36
N ILE A 48 4.65 5.79 11.92
CA ILE A 48 5.93 5.07 11.82
C ILE A 48 5.75 3.63 12.31
N ARG A 49 5.16 3.44 13.49
CA ARG A 49 4.90 2.10 14.04
C ARG A 49 3.99 1.27 13.11
N GLY A 50 2.95 1.88 12.57
CA GLY A 50 2.05 1.25 11.60
C GLY A 50 2.77 0.80 10.33
N ARG A 51 3.63 1.66 9.78
CA ARG A 51 4.44 1.36 8.58
C ARG A 51 5.49 0.30 8.82
N MET A 52 6.08 0.26 10.00
CA MET A 52 6.96 -0.83 10.41
C MET A 52 6.20 -2.16 10.42
N ALA A 53 4.97 -2.20 10.95
CA ALA A 53 4.16 -3.40 10.94
C ALA A 53 3.77 -3.83 9.52
N ASP A 54 3.42 -2.87 8.65
CA ASP A 54 3.10 -3.13 7.24
C ASP A 54 4.32 -3.69 6.48
N PHE A 55 5.53 -3.15 6.73
CA PHE A 55 6.78 -3.70 6.17
C PHE A 55 6.98 -5.17 6.54
N HIS A 56 6.91 -5.49 7.83
CA HIS A 56 7.11 -6.87 8.30
C HIS A 56 6.06 -7.82 7.73
N ASN A 57 4.79 -7.37 7.65
CA ASN A 57 3.73 -8.19 7.10
C ASN A 57 3.94 -8.45 5.60
N ALA A 58 4.20 -7.41 4.81
CA ALA A 58 4.50 -7.56 3.38
C ALA A 58 5.71 -8.48 3.16
N TYR A 59 6.79 -8.27 3.91
CA TYR A 59 8.00 -9.08 3.84
C TYR A 59 7.72 -10.56 4.14
N ARG A 60 6.95 -10.85 5.20
CA ARG A 60 6.53 -12.21 5.56
C ARG A 60 5.80 -12.89 4.41
N HIS A 61 4.76 -12.26 3.85
CA HIS A 61 3.98 -12.86 2.77
C HIS A 61 4.81 -13.07 1.49
N LEU A 62 5.65 -12.10 1.14
CA LEU A 62 6.53 -12.21 -0.03
C LEU A 62 7.60 -13.28 0.16
N SER A 63 8.12 -13.46 1.38
CA SER A 63 9.10 -14.51 1.69
C SER A 63 8.47 -15.90 1.66
N LEU A 64 7.18 -16.02 1.96
CA LEU A 64 6.39 -17.26 1.81
C LEU A 64 6.00 -17.56 0.35
N GLY A 65 6.52 -16.82 -0.63
CA GLY A 65 6.29 -17.06 -2.06
C GLY A 65 4.94 -16.56 -2.58
N ARG A 66 4.26 -15.64 -1.86
CA ARG A 66 3.01 -15.04 -2.35
C ARG A 66 3.25 -14.13 -3.55
N ASP A 67 2.25 -14.08 -4.44
CA ASP A 67 2.27 -13.22 -5.63
C ASP A 67 2.52 -11.74 -5.26
N PRO A 68 3.62 -11.15 -5.75
CA PRO A 68 3.96 -9.75 -5.48
C PRO A 68 2.85 -8.76 -5.85
N ALA A 69 2.12 -8.98 -6.94
CA ALA A 69 1.07 -8.07 -7.37
C ALA A 69 -0.12 -8.05 -6.40
N ARG A 70 -0.47 -9.22 -5.83
CA ARG A 70 -1.52 -9.32 -4.80
C ARG A 70 -1.12 -8.64 -3.50
N VAL A 71 0.12 -8.83 -3.06
CA VAL A 71 0.64 -8.15 -1.87
C VAL A 71 0.61 -6.63 -2.11
N ALA A 72 1.13 -6.16 -3.24
CA ALA A 72 1.15 -4.74 -3.59
C ALA A 72 -0.25 -4.11 -3.63
N ARG A 73 -1.25 -4.81 -4.19
CA ARG A 73 -2.66 -4.37 -4.20
C ARG A 73 -3.18 -4.04 -2.81
N SER A 74 -2.72 -4.75 -1.79
CA SER A 74 -3.19 -4.54 -0.42
C SER A 74 -2.65 -3.24 0.19
N TYR A 75 -1.52 -2.73 -0.30
CA TYR A 75 -0.87 -1.50 0.19
C TYR A 75 -1.03 -0.30 -0.75
N GLN A 76 -1.86 -0.40 -1.79
CA GLN A 76 -2.00 0.64 -2.82
C GLN A 76 -2.61 1.96 -2.33
N PHE A 77 -3.32 1.99 -1.21
CA PHE A 77 -4.13 3.17 -0.85
C PHE A 77 -3.36 4.32 -0.17
N SER A 78 -2.13 4.10 0.28
CA SER A 78 -1.35 5.16 0.96
C SER A 78 0.09 5.18 0.47
N TRP A 79 0.67 6.39 0.35
CA TRP A 79 2.06 6.55 -0.04
C TRP A 79 3.02 5.82 0.92
N CYS A 80 2.88 6.07 2.23
CA CYS A 80 3.70 5.42 3.25
C CYS A 80 3.58 3.88 3.20
N GLY A 81 2.37 3.35 2.94
CA GLY A 81 2.16 1.90 2.78
C GLY A 81 2.82 1.31 1.53
N ARG A 82 2.77 2.03 0.40
CA ARG A 82 3.48 1.61 -0.82
C ARG A 82 4.98 1.59 -0.60
N VAL A 83 5.55 2.63 0.01
CA VAL A 83 6.99 2.69 0.33
C VAL A 83 7.40 1.51 1.22
N ALA A 84 6.64 1.23 2.28
CA ALA A 84 6.88 0.07 3.13
C ALA A 84 6.81 -1.26 2.36
N CYS A 85 5.80 -1.44 1.51
CA CYS A 85 5.63 -2.65 0.70
C CYS A 85 6.74 -2.81 -0.36
N THR A 86 7.12 -1.74 -1.04
CA THR A 86 8.20 -1.76 -2.05
C THR A 86 9.51 -2.17 -1.40
N HIS A 87 9.89 -1.55 -0.28
CA HIS A 87 11.12 -1.93 0.42
C HIS A 87 11.05 -3.33 1.00
N ALA A 88 9.90 -3.78 1.52
CA ALA A 88 9.70 -5.16 1.93
C ALA A 88 9.91 -6.14 0.76
N ALA A 89 9.48 -5.78 -0.45
CA ALA A 89 9.66 -6.59 -1.65
C ALA A 89 11.13 -6.67 -2.08
N TRP A 90 11.84 -5.54 -2.11
CA TRP A 90 13.29 -5.54 -2.37
C TRP A 90 14.06 -6.36 -1.34
N SER A 91 13.67 -6.31 -0.06
CA SER A 91 14.26 -7.16 0.99
C SER A 91 13.93 -8.64 0.82
N ALA A 92 12.81 -8.99 0.18
CA ALA A 92 12.39 -10.37 -0.07
C ALA A 92 12.94 -10.97 -1.38
N GLY A 93 13.59 -10.16 -2.23
CA GLY A 93 14.23 -10.57 -3.48
C GLY A 93 14.08 -9.54 -4.60
N GLU A 94 15.08 -9.47 -5.48
CA GLU A 94 15.14 -8.47 -6.56
C GLU A 94 13.95 -8.56 -7.52
N ASP A 95 13.55 -9.78 -7.91
CA ASP A 95 12.39 -10.02 -8.78
C ASP A 95 11.08 -9.53 -8.17
N LYS A 96 10.93 -9.70 -6.85
CA LYS A 96 9.75 -9.24 -6.11
C LYS A 96 9.75 -7.72 -6.04
N GLY A 97 10.90 -7.10 -5.77
CA GLY A 97 11.08 -5.65 -5.80
C GLY A 97 10.68 -5.04 -7.14
N ARG A 98 11.15 -5.62 -8.25
CA ARG A 98 10.76 -5.22 -9.62
C ARG A 98 9.26 -5.38 -9.85
N ALA A 99 8.69 -6.53 -9.51
CA ALA A 99 7.27 -6.81 -9.73
C ALA A 99 6.34 -5.85 -8.96
N VAL A 100 6.65 -5.56 -7.69
CA VAL A 100 5.89 -4.60 -6.88
C VAL A 100 6.03 -3.17 -7.42
N SER A 101 7.24 -2.78 -7.83
CA SER A 101 7.48 -1.45 -8.40
C SER A 101 6.69 -1.25 -9.70
N HIS A 102 6.77 -2.22 -10.61
CA HIS A 102 6.00 -2.23 -11.86
C HIS A 102 4.48 -2.22 -11.62
N TYR A 103 4.01 -2.95 -10.60
CA TYR A 103 2.60 -2.91 -10.21
C TYR A 103 2.17 -1.49 -9.80
N PHE A 104 2.94 -0.79 -8.97
CA PHE A 104 2.56 0.56 -8.56
C PHE A 104 2.69 1.61 -9.67
N GLU A 105 3.67 1.48 -10.56
CA GLU A 105 3.85 2.33 -11.74
C GLU A 105 2.68 2.18 -12.73
N SER A 106 2.29 0.94 -13.03
CA SER A 106 1.17 0.64 -13.94
C SER A 106 -0.20 1.07 -13.42
N ASN A 107 -0.39 1.16 -12.10
CA ASN A 107 -1.63 1.65 -11.49
C ASN A 107 -1.70 3.19 -11.34
N GLY A 108 -0.82 3.92 -12.04
CA GLY A 108 -1.00 5.36 -12.33
C GLY A 108 -0.72 6.34 -11.19
N TYR A 109 -0.14 5.91 -10.07
CA TYR A 109 0.16 6.83 -8.98
C TYR A 109 1.55 7.44 -9.12
N ARG A 110 1.58 8.75 -9.42
CA ARG A 110 2.82 9.53 -9.47
C ARG A 110 3.23 9.90 -8.04
N TRP A 111 4.51 9.71 -7.71
CA TRP A 111 5.14 9.93 -6.39
C TRP A 111 4.95 11.35 -5.80
N PHE A 112 4.37 12.29 -6.56
CA PHE A 112 4.32 13.71 -6.24
C PHE A 112 3.01 14.21 -5.63
N HIS A 113 2.04 13.34 -5.33
CA HIS A 113 0.85 13.75 -4.58
C HIS A 113 1.17 13.79 -3.08
N ILE A 114 1.66 14.95 -2.62
CA ILE A 114 1.90 15.27 -1.20
C ILE A 114 0.61 15.14 -0.39
N PHE A 115 -0.52 15.48 -1.02
CA PHE A 115 -1.85 15.36 -0.45
C PHE A 115 -2.62 14.29 -1.23
N PRO A 116 -3.34 13.37 -0.56
CA PRO A 116 -4.23 12.46 -1.26
C PRO A 116 -5.26 13.27 -2.07
N ASP A 117 -5.72 12.69 -3.18
CA ASP A 117 -6.81 13.28 -3.95
C ASP A 117 -7.97 13.63 -3.02
N LYS A 118 -8.59 14.80 -3.24
CA LYS A 118 -9.73 15.31 -2.46
C LYS A 118 -9.43 15.80 -1.04
N THR A 119 -8.15 15.96 -0.67
CA THR A 119 -7.73 16.52 0.64
C THR A 119 -8.44 17.83 1.02
N PHE A 120 -8.63 18.74 0.07
CA PHE A 120 -9.27 20.04 0.31
C PHE A 120 -10.74 20.08 -0.11
N SER A 121 -11.44 18.95 0.04
CA SER A 121 -12.87 18.85 -0.26
C SER A 121 -13.66 18.31 0.94
N LEU A 122 -14.99 18.35 0.87
CA LEU A 122 -15.86 17.70 1.87
C LEU A 122 -15.69 16.17 1.91
N GLU A 123 -15.09 15.58 0.87
CA GLU A 123 -14.71 14.16 0.80
C GLU A 123 -13.28 13.92 1.31
N CYS A 124 -12.81 14.79 2.21
CA CYS A 124 -11.45 14.74 2.73
C CYS A 124 -11.15 13.36 3.38
N PRO A 125 -10.09 12.66 2.96
CA PRO A 125 -9.71 11.38 3.55
C PRO A 125 -9.45 11.46 5.05
N PHE A 126 -8.97 12.60 5.56
CA PHE A 126 -8.71 12.84 6.99
C PHE A 126 -9.98 12.77 7.85
N LEU A 127 -11.16 12.95 7.26
CA LEU A 127 -12.44 12.86 7.97
C LEU A 127 -12.96 11.42 8.05
N THR A 128 -12.31 10.47 7.36
CA THR A 128 -12.74 9.07 7.36
C THR A 128 -12.09 8.29 8.51
N LEU A 129 -12.87 7.47 9.21
CA LEU A 129 -12.35 6.54 10.24
C LEU A 129 -11.26 5.62 9.67
N ARG A 130 -11.39 5.25 8.40
CA ARG A 130 -10.44 4.40 7.68
C ARG A 130 -9.04 5.02 7.60
N PHE A 131 -8.95 6.33 7.40
CA PHE A 131 -7.66 7.02 7.41
C PHE A 131 -6.97 6.84 8.77
N TRP A 132 -7.68 7.14 9.86
CA TRP A 132 -7.15 7.03 11.21
C TRP A 132 -6.79 5.59 11.60
N GLU A 133 -7.57 4.61 11.16
CA GLU A 133 -7.23 3.20 11.38
C GLU A 133 -5.90 2.84 10.71
N ILE A 134 -5.72 3.21 9.44
CA ILE A 134 -4.50 2.96 8.67
C ILE A 134 -3.30 3.70 9.30
N THR A 135 -3.48 4.97 9.67
CA THR A 135 -2.43 5.79 10.29
C THR A 135 -2.03 5.24 11.66
N LEU A 136 -2.99 4.87 12.52
CA LEU A 136 -2.68 4.48 13.90
C LEU A 136 -2.25 3.01 14.05
N ARG A 137 -2.74 2.11 13.19
CA ARG A 137 -2.58 0.65 13.35
C ARG A 137 -1.91 -0.04 12.16
N GLY A 138 -1.57 0.69 11.10
CA GLY A 138 -1.22 0.11 9.81
C GLY A 138 -2.46 -0.42 9.09
N ASN A 139 -2.29 -1.01 7.91
CA ASN A 139 -3.43 -1.47 7.12
C ASN A 139 -3.97 -2.84 7.64
N SER A 140 -4.73 -2.79 8.75
CA SER A 140 -5.41 -3.93 9.38
C SER A 140 -6.18 -4.79 8.38
N ARG A 141 -6.98 -4.17 7.51
CA ARG A 141 -7.74 -4.87 6.45
C ARG A 141 -6.85 -5.54 5.42
N ALA A 142 -5.68 -4.98 5.10
CA ALA A 142 -4.72 -5.67 4.26
C ALA A 142 -4.15 -6.91 4.96
N LYS A 143 -3.92 -6.85 6.27
CA LYS A 143 -3.49 -8.00 7.07
C LYS A 143 -4.56 -9.07 7.09
N GLU A 144 -5.78 -8.72 7.47
CA GLU A 144 -6.93 -9.63 7.47
C GLU A 144 -7.19 -10.24 6.10
N LYS A 145 -7.10 -9.45 5.02
CA LYS A 145 -7.29 -9.96 3.66
C LYS A 145 -6.19 -10.95 3.27
N LEU A 146 -4.93 -10.64 3.57
CA LEU A 146 -3.80 -11.52 3.27
C LEU A 146 -3.82 -12.79 4.14
N GLU A 147 -4.36 -12.72 5.35
CA GLU A 147 -4.54 -13.84 6.28
C GLU A 147 -5.76 -14.71 5.91
N ALA A 148 -6.89 -14.11 5.54
CA ALA A 148 -8.05 -14.84 5.02
C ALA A 148 -7.72 -15.57 3.70
N GLU A 149 -6.92 -14.96 2.83
CA GLU A 149 -6.40 -15.61 1.62
C GLU A 149 -5.28 -16.64 1.92
N PHE A 150 -4.77 -16.69 3.16
CA PHE A 150 -3.85 -17.72 3.62
C PHE A 150 -4.60 -18.94 4.18
N GLU A 151 -5.70 -18.72 4.89
CA GLU A 151 -6.56 -19.77 5.45
C GLU A 151 -7.56 -20.37 4.45
N ALA A 152 -7.89 -19.65 3.38
CA ALA A 152 -8.70 -20.20 2.30
C ALA A 152 -8.02 -21.47 1.75
N PRO A 153 -8.68 -22.65 1.81
CA PRO A 153 -8.08 -23.87 1.30
C PRO A 153 -7.71 -23.64 -0.16
N ALA A 154 -6.48 -24.03 -0.52
CA ALA A 154 -6.09 -24.12 -1.91
C ALA A 154 -7.18 -24.92 -2.61
N VAL A 155 -8.02 -24.25 -3.40
CA VAL A 155 -8.90 -24.94 -4.33
C VAL A 155 -7.95 -25.70 -5.23
N THR A 156 -7.80 -26.98 -4.93
CA THR A 156 -7.20 -27.99 -5.78
C THR A 156 -7.98 -27.89 -7.08
N GLY A 157 -7.42 -27.15 -8.04
CA GLY A 157 -7.82 -27.26 -9.43
C GLY A 157 -7.55 -28.70 -9.81
N ASN A 158 -8.62 -29.50 -9.75
CA ASN A 158 -8.61 -30.90 -10.09
C ASN A 158 -8.19 -31.00 -11.56
N VAL A 159 -6.98 -31.50 -11.79
CA VAL A 159 -6.54 -31.97 -13.10
C VAL A 159 -7.03 -33.41 -13.19
N ASP A 160 -8.21 -33.59 -13.79
CA ASP A 160 -8.77 -34.83 -14.33
C ASP A 160 -9.86 -34.34 -15.31
N GLY A 161 -9.97 -34.70 -16.58
CA GLY A 161 -9.33 -35.68 -17.42
C GLY A 161 -10.26 -35.84 -18.63
N THR A 162 -9.73 -35.61 -19.84
CA THR A 162 -10.14 -36.20 -21.13
C THR A 162 -11.57 -36.75 -21.33
N ALA A 163 -12.35 -36.08 -22.19
CA ALA A 163 -13.21 -36.64 -23.25
C ALA A 163 -13.67 -35.45 -24.11
N GLY A 164 -13.27 -35.29 -25.37
CA GLY A 164 -13.75 -36.09 -26.50
C GLY A 164 -13.86 -35.14 -27.70
N ASP A 165 -13.55 -35.70 -28.86
CA ASP A 165 -13.35 -35.09 -30.16
C ASP A 165 -14.62 -34.48 -30.79
N GLN A 166 -14.40 -33.66 -31.84
CA GLN A 166 -15.32 -33.22 -32.92
C GLN A 166 -16.22 -32.01 -32.68
N THR A 167 -15.94 -30.89 -33.38
CA THR A 167 -16.69 -30.46 -34.58
C THR A 167 -16.22 -29.08 -35.13
N THR A 168 -15.61 -29.14 -36.32
CA THR A 168 -15.96 -28.37 -37.53
C THR A 168 -16.16 -26.84 -37.43
N GLU A 169 -15.18 -26.09 -37.94
CA GLU A 169 -15.33 -25.30 -39.18
C GLU A 169 -16.66 -24.53 -39.37
N GLU A 170 -16.99 -23.57 -38.50
CA GLU A 170 -17.97 -22.52 -38.84
C GLU A 170 -17.66 -21.24 -38.04
N GLN A 171 -17.76 -20.08 -38.67
CA GLN A 171 -17.54 -18.72 -38.13
C GLN A 171 -16.16 -18.07 -38.28
N ARG A 172 -15.41 -18.48 -39.31
CA ARG A 172 -14.58 -17.52 -40.07
C ARG A 172 -15.49 -16.70 -41.00
N GLY A 173 -16.28 -15.79 -40.41
CA GLY A 173 -17.32 -15.06 -41.14
C GLY A 173 -18.09 -14.08 -40.26
N LYS A 174 -17.40 -13.19 -39.55
CA LYS A 174 -17.99 -11.99 -38.91
C LYS A 174 -16.89 -10.96 -38.64
N ALA A 175 -16.24 -10.55 -39.73
CA ALA A 175 -15.35 -9.40 -39.78
C ALA A 175 -15.63 -8.65 -41.08
N MET A 176 -16.82 -8.08 -41.19
CA MET A 176 -17.23 -7.03 -42.14
C MET A 176 -18.66 -6.66 -41.76
N ASP A 177 -18.80 -5.56 -41.02
CA ASP A 177 -19.95 -4.64 -40.99
C ASP A 177 -19.91 -3.83 -39.69
N CYS A 178 -19.14 -2.75 -39.72
CA CYS A 178 -19.34 -1.57 -38.86
C CYS A 178 -18.48 -0.42 -39.44
N ALA A 179 -18.88 0.04 -40.63
CA ALA A 179 -18.47 1.32 -41.19
C ALA A 179 -19.64 1.86 -42.02
N ALA A 180 -20.50 2.64 -41.37
CA ALA A 180 -21.44 3.57 -41.97
C ALA A 180 -21.68 4.71 -40.98
#